data_AF-A0A7K9YY82-F1
#
_entry.id   AF-A0A7K9YY82-F1
#
_cell.length_a   1.000
_cell.length_b   1.000
_cell.length_c   1.000
_cell.angle_alpha   90.00
_cell.angle_beta   90.00
_cell.angle_gamma   90.00
#
_symmetry.space_group_name_H-M   'P 1'
#
loop_
_entity.id
_entity.type
_entity.pdbx_description
1 polymer ?
#
loop_
_entity_poly.entity_id
_entity_poly.type
_entity_poly.pdbx_seq_one_letter_code
_entity_poly.pdbx_strand_id
1 'polypeptide(L)'
;AQGDESAVFLDGPKGQGIGLNCKSQGWFPQPEVVWLDSKGQTRKEKVVTQNIRTSLGLFDVVSSMTLEPGSDMEVSCRIVNDLLNTASESRVLISEAFFPLTSPWMIAFLVILCCTMAVIAATVYKLKMAVQHQYEKERVRNEMERGK
;
A
#
# COMPACT_ATOMS: atom_id res chain seq x y z
N ALA A 1 1.61 28.95 -25.86
CA ALA A 1 2.63 29.09 -24.80
C ALA A 1 3.03 27.71 -24.36
N GLN A 2 4.33 27.48 -24.19
CA GLN A 2 4.82 26.26 -23.56
C GLN A 2 4.59 26.37 -22.06
N GLY A 3 3.90 25.39 -21.48
CA GLY A 3 3.71 25.34 -20.04
C GLY A 3 4.98 24.93 -19.29
N ASP A 4 4.89 24.91 -17.98
CA ASP A 4 5.99 24.51 -17.10
C ASP A 4 6.23 22.98 -17.11
N GLU A 5 7.19 22.56 -16.27
CA GLU A 5 7.45 21.15 -16.06
C GLU A 5 6.26 20.48 -15.35
N SER A 6 5.81 19.35 -15.88
CA SER A 6 4.78 18.55 -15.21
C SER A 6 5.34 17.95 -13.92
N ALA A 7 4.51 17.85 -12.89
CA ALA A 7 4.90 17.22 -11.64
C ALA A 7 3.82 16.27 -11.13
N VAL A 8 4.23 15.05 -10.75
CA VAL A 8 3.36 14.04 -10.13
C VAL A 8 3.48 14.11 -8.61
N PHE A 9 2.33 14.12 -7.95
CA PHE A 9 2.17 14.17 -6.50
C PHE A 9 1.33 12.99 -6.02
N LEU A 10 1.66 12.43 -4.86
CA LEU A 10 0.75 11.53 -4.16
C LEU A 10 -0.42 12.31 -3.56
N ASP A 11 -1.64 11.86 -3.83
CA ASP A 11 -2.88 12.35 -3.22
C ASP A 11 -3.23 11.57 -1.94
N GLY A 12 -2.71 10.35 -1.80
CA GLY A 12 -2.91 9.47 -0.64
C GLY A 12 -3.80 8.26 -0.94
N PRO A 13 -4.10 7.42 0.07
CA PRO A 13 -4.89 6.19 -0.12
C PRO A 13 -6.30 6.48 -0.63
N LYS A 14 -6.75 5.74 -1.66
CA LYS A 14 -8.10 5.79 -2.24
C LYS A 14 -8.66 4.39 -2.41
N GLY A 15 -9.59 4.00 -1.54
CA GLY A 15 -10.14 2.65 -1.53
C GLY A 15 -9.05 1.63 -1.24
N GLN A 16 -8.82 0.70 -2.16
CA GLN A 16 -7.71 -0.27 -2.10
C GLN A 16 -6.43 0.22 -2.79
N GLY A 17 -6.49 1.37 -3.48
CA GLY A 17 -5.40 1.92 -4.27
C GLY A 17 -4.75 3.17 -3.68
N ILE A 18 -3.87 3.79 -4.48
CA ILE A 18 -3.23 5.08 -4.18
C ILE A 18 -3.63 6.12 -5.23
N GLY A 19 -4.09 7.29 -4.78
CA GLY A 19 -4.39 8.43 -5.63
C GLY A 19 -3.12 9.18 -6.04
N LEU A 20 -3.06 9.59 -7.29
CA LEU A 20 -1.99 10.39 -7.88
C LEU A 20 -2.59 11.63 -8.56
N ASN A 21 -1.87 12.74 -8.48
CA ASN A 21 -2.20 14.00 -9.15
C ASN A 21 -1.02 14.46 -10.01
N CYS A 22 -1.25 14.78 -11.26
CA CYS A 22 -0.31 15.46 -12.14
C CYS A 22 -0.72 16.92 -12.28
N LYS A 23 0.23 17.85 -12.11
CA LYS A 23 -0.02 19.30 -12.20
C LYS A 23 0.99 19.96 -13.13
N SER A 24 0.53 20.98 -13.84
CA SER A 24 1.36 21.87 -14.67
C SER A 24 0.57 23.13 -15.03
N GLN A 25 1.25 24.21 -15.35
CA GLN A 25 0.69 25.56 -15.52
C GLN A 25 1.15 26.23 -16.80
N GLY A 26 0.39 27.25 -17.24
CA GLY A 26 0.84 28.15 -18.29
C GLY A 26 0.72 27.63 -19.73
N TRP A 27 -0.14 26.66 -19.99
CA TRP A 27 -0.30 26.07 -21.32
C TRP A 27 -1.19 26.91 -22.23
N PHE A 28 -0.82 27.03 -23.51
CA PHE A 28 -1.74 27.50 -24.54
C PHE A 28 -1.43 26.84 -25.90
N PRO A 29 -2.41 26.25 -26.59
CA PRO A 29 -3.84 26.18 -26.23
C PRO A 29 -4.09 25.21 -25.05
N GLN A 30 -5.35 24.86 -24.79
CA GLN A 30 -5.66 23.83 -23.80
C GLN A 30 -4.91 22.53 -24.16
N PRO A 31 -4.06 21.98 -23.26
CA PRO A 31 -3.24 20.82 -23.57
C PRO A 31 -4.02 19.50 -23.35
N GLU A 32 -3.47 18.42 -23.89
CA GLU A 32 -3.90 17.05 -23.59
C GLU A 32 -3.01 16.44 -22.50
N VAL A 33 -3.58 15.62 -21.61
CA VAL A 33 -2.84 14.91 -20.56
C VAL A 33 -2.97 13.41 -20.76
N VAL A 34 -1.83 12.72 -20.82
CA VAL A 34 -1.75 11.27 -20.98
C VAL A 34 -0.95 10.67 -19.83
N TRP A 35 -1.52 9.69 -19.15
CA TRP A 35 -0.82 8.88 -18.16
C TRP A 35 -0.25 7.62 -18.83
N LEU A 36 1.03 7.32 -18.62
CA LEU A 36 1.72 6.19 -19.23
C LEU A 36 2.27 5.20 -18.20
N ASP A 37 2.42 3.94 -18.61
CA ASP A 37 3.11 2.87 -17.88
C ASP A 37 4.63 2.87 -18.11
N SER A 38 5.37 1.93 -17.49
CA SER A 38 6.82 1.79 -17.65
C SER A 38 7.25 1.57 -19.11
N LYS A 39 6.35 1.08 -19.96
CA LYS A 39 6.57 0.81 -21.39
C LYS A 39 6.17 2.00 -22.27
N GLY A 40 5.67 3.09 -21.67
CA GLY A 40 5.18 4.26 -22.39
C GLY A 40 3.81 4.06 -23.04
N GLN A 41 3.03 3.07 -22.62
CA GLN A 41 1.67 2.84 -23.11
C GLN A 41 0.66 3.57 -22.22
N THR A 42 -0.46 3.99 -22.81
CA THR A 42 -1.53 4.67 -22.07
C THR A 42 -2.13 3.76 -20.99
N ARG A 43 -2.21 4.32 -19.78
CA ARG A 43 -2.84 3.72 -18.61
C ARG A 43 -4.34 3.48 -18.84
N LYS A 44 -4.87 2.40 -18.25
CA LYS A 44 -6.29 2.00 -18.40
C LYS A 44 -7.16 2.52 -17.26
N GLU A 45 -6.53 2.95 -16.19
CA GLU A 45 -7.12 3.49 -14.99
C GLU A 45 -7.98 4.71 -15.33
N LYS A 46 -9.05 4.94 -14.55
CA LYS A 46 -9.93 6.08 -14.77
C LYS A 46 -9.20 7.39 -14.44
N VAL A 47 -9.13 8.28 -15.41
CA VAL A 47 -8.51 9.60 -15.29
C VAL A 47 -9.57 10.69 -15.19
N VAL A 48 -9.34 11.69 -14.34
CA VAL A 48 -10.12 12.92 -14.24
C VAL A 48 -9.20 14.10 -14.46
N THR A 49 -9.41 14.88 -15.53
CA THR A 49 -8.58 16.05 -15.85
C THR A 49 -9.41 17.33 -15.73
N GLN A 50 -8.84 18.32 -15.05
CA GLN A 50 -9.38 19.65 -14.88
C GLN A 50 -8.45 20.67 -15.52
N ASN A 51 -9.00 21.48 -16.42
CA ASN A 51 -8.29 22.56 -17.10
C ASN A 51 -8.87 23.89 -16.61
N ILE A 52 -8.04 24.67 -15.92
CA ILE A 52 -8.41 25.94 -15.29
C ILE A 52 -7.85 27.05 -16.17
N ARG A 53 -8.74 27.85 -16.76
CA ARG A 53 -8.32 28.99 -17.57
C ARG A 53 -8.00 30.19 -16.69
N THR A 54 -6.78 30.69 -16.79
CA THR A 54 -6.29 31.87 -16.09
C THR A 54 -6.79 33.17 -16.74
N SER A 55 -6.66 34.29 -16.04
CA SER A 55 -6.97 35.64 -16.57
C SER A 55 -6.13 36.01 -17.80
N LEU A 56 -4.94 35.42 -17.95
CA LEU A 56 -4.06 35.58 -19.10
C LEU A 56 -4.48 34.71 -20.30
N GLY A 57 -5.54 33.91 -20.16
CA GLY A 57 -6.01 32.99 -21.18
C GLY A 57 -5.20 31.70 -21.32
N LEU A 58 -4.21 31.48 -20.45
CA LEU A 58 -3.44 30.23 -20.33
C LEU A 58 -4.21 29.19 -19.50
N PHE A 59 -3.82 27.93 -19.63
CA PHE A 59 -4.44 26.80 -18.94
C PHE A 59 -3.50 26.20 -17.89
N ASP A 60 -4.02 26.08 -16.68
CA ASP A 60 -3.44 25.29 -15.61
C ASP A 60 -4.17 23.95 -15.54
N VAL A 61 -3.41 22.88 -15.36
CA VAL A 61 -3.86 21.52 -15.54
C VAL A 61 -3.69 20.77 -14.23
N VAL A 62 -4.74 20.06 -13.84
CA VAL A 62 -4.69 19.06 -12.77
C VAL A 62 -5.33 17.79 -13.30
N SER A 63 -4.58 16.71 -13.38
CA SER A 63 -5.09 15.39 -13.76
C SER A 63 -4.94 14.42 -12.60
N SER A 64 -5.97 13.65 -12.31
CA SER A 64 -6.00 12.71 -11.20
C SER A 64 -6.28 11.29 -11.68
N MET A 65 -5.58 10.32 -11.10
CA MET A 65 -5.72 8.89 -11.36
C MET A 65 -5.61 8.11 -10.06
N THR A 66 -6.17 6.91 -9.99
CA THR A 66 -5.96 5.98 -8.87
C THR A 66 -5.26 4.74 -9.39
N LEU A 67 -4.11 4.42 -8.80
CA LEU A 67 -3.34 3.21 -9.09
C LEU A 67 -3.79 2.11 -8.13
N GLU A 68 -4.12 0.93 -8.66
CA GLU A 68 -4.58 -0.22 -7.87
C GLU A 68 -3.40 -1.14 -7.49
N PRO A 69 -3.54 -1.97 -6.44
CA PRO A 69 -2.54 -2.99 -6.11
C PRO A 69 -2.30 -3.93 -7.30
N GLY A 70 -1.04 -4.22 -7.60
CA GLY A 70 -0.65 -5.10 -8.71
C GLY A 70 -0.63 -4.45 -10.09
N SER A 71 -0.95 -3.15 -10.20
CA SER A 71 -0.64 -2.36 -11.39
C SER A 71 0.88 -2.18 -11.57
N ASP A 72 1.30 -1.80 -12.78
CA ASP A 72 2.66 -1.31 -13.00
C ASP A 72 2.90 -0.07 -12.13
N MET A 73 3.99 -0.06 -11.37
CA MET A 73 4.28 0.95 -10.35
C MET A 73 5.05 2.17 -10.90
N GLU A 74 5.57 2.12 -12.12
CA GLU A 74 6.22 3.27 -12.76
C GLU A 74 5.19 4.06 -13.55
N VAL A 75 4.92 5.28 -13.11
CA VAL A 75 3.89 6.13 -13.67
C VAL A 75 4.53 7.35 -14.30
N SER A 76 4.13 7.63 -15.55
CA SER A 76 4.50 8.86 -16.24
C SER A 76 3.26 9.72 -16.49
N CYS A 77 3.36 11.02 -16.25
CA CYS A 77 2.39 12.01 -16.71
C CYS A 77 3.00 12.82 -17.84
N ARG A 78 2.38 12.78 -19.02
CA ARG A 78 2.80 13.54 -20.19
C ARG A 78 1.72 14.54 -20.59
N ILE A 79 2.09 15.82 -20.66
CA ILE A 79 1.23 16.91 -21.08
C ILE A 79 1.68 17.38 -22.46
N VAL A 80 0.78 17.34 -23.44
CA VAL A 80 1.06 17.52 -24.86
C VAL A 80 0.48 18.83 -25.37
N ASN A 81 1.29 19.58 -26.12
CA ASN A 81 0.87 20.71 -26.91
C ASN A 81 1.01 20.36 -28.40
N ASP A 82 -0.10 19.96 -29.01
CA ASP A 82 -0.13 19.52 -30.41
C ASP A 82 0.20 20.65 -31.40
N LEU A 83 -0.14 21.90 -31.08
CA LEU A 83 0.16 23.02 -31.97
C LEU A 83 1.65 23.33 -32.02
N LEU A 84 2.36 23.14 -30.91
CA LEU A 84 3.79 23.39 -30.81
C LEU A 84 4.64 22.11 -30.99
N ASN A 85 4.03 20.93 -31.14
CA ASN A 85 4.71 19.63 -31.14
C ASN A 85 5.70 19.47 -29.98
N THR A 86 5.28 19.88 -28.79
CA THR A 86 6.10 19.86 -27.57
C THR A 86 5.34 19.15 -26.47
N ALA A 87 6.08 18.54 -25.55
CA ALA A 87 5.50 17.83 -24.41
C ALA A 87 6.36 18.04 -23.15
N SER A 88 5.68 17.99 -22.01
CA SER A 88 6.29 17.98 -20.68
C SER A 88 5.96 16.63 -20.06
N GLU A 89 6.97 15.91 -19.58
CA GLU A 89 6.79 14.57 -19.03
C GLU A 89 7.50 14.42 -17.69
N SER A 90 6.81 13.87 -16.69
CA SER A 90 7.38 13.54 -15.38
C SER A 90 7.10 12.09 -15.03
N ARG A 91 8.11 11.42 -14.46
CA ARG A 91 8.07 10.00 -14.12
C ARG A 91 8.32 9.78 -12.65
N VAL A 92 7.53 8.92 -12.05
CA VAL A 92 7.67 8.51 -10.65
C VAL A 92 7.53 7.00 -10.52
N LEU A 93 8.33 6.42 -9.63
CA LEU A 93 8.20 5.03 -9.23
C LEU A 93 7.50 4.97 -7.88
N ILE A 94 6.33 4.35 -7.84
CA ILE A 94 5.55 4.17 -6.61
C ILE A 94 6.06 2.91 -5.89
N SER A 95 6.33 3.02 -4.58
CA SER A 95 6.73 1.84 -3.80
C SER A 95 5.52 0.94 -3.54
N GLU A 96 5.69 -0.38 -3.67
CA GLU A 96 4.63 -1.34 -3.30
C GLU A 96 4.24 -1.25 -1.81
N ALA A 97 5.10 -0.65 -0.97
CA ALA A 97 4.81 -0.42 0.44
C ALA A 97 3.59 0.50 0.69
N PHE A 98 3.17 1.29 -0.31
CA PHE A 98 1.95 2.11 -0.22
C PHE A 98 0.66 1.27 -0.27
N PHE A 99 0.74 0.01 -0.69
CA PHE A 99 -0.37 -0.94 -0.70
C PHE A 99 -0.16 -1.97 0.41
N PRO A 100 -0.84 -1.86 1.56
CA PRO A 100 -0.72 -2.86 2.61
C PRO A 100 -1.26 -4.21 2.10
N LEU A 101 -0.35 -5.13 1.75
CA LEU A 101 -0.71 -6.49 1.31
C LEU A 101 -1.38 -7.32 2.41
N THR A 102 -1.26 -6.91 3.68
CA THR A 102 -1.81 -7.60 4.84
C THR A 102 -3.03 -6.86 5.37
N SER A 103 -4.20 -7.46 5.18
CA SER A 103 -5.44 -7.03 5.83
C SER A 103 -5.23 -7.01 7.36
N PRO A 104 -5.64 -5.94 8.08
CA PRO A 104 -5.48 -5.85 9.54
C PRO A 104 -6.05 -7.05 10.29
N TRP A 105 -7.10 -7.66 9.75
CA TRP A 105 -7.72 -8.88 10.29
C TRP A 105 -6.77 -10.07 10.29
N MET A 106 -5.96 -10.26 9.25
CA MET A 106 -4.97 -11.34 9.17
C MET A 106 -3.94 -11.23 10.29
N ILE A 107 -3.51 -10.00 10.61
CA ILE A 107 -2.59 -9.74 11.72
C ILE A 107 -3.25 -10.10 13.05
N ALA A 108 -4.50 -9.69 13.25
CA ALA A 108 -5.25 -10.02 14.47
C ALA A 108 -5.40 -11.54 14.65
N PHE A 109 -5.74 -12.27 13.60
CA PHE A 109 -5.85 -13.74 13.64
C PHE A 109 -4.52 -14.40 14.00
N LEU A 110 -3.40 -13.94 13.43
CA LEU A 110 -2.07 -14.48 13.74
C LEU A 110 -1.70 -14.24 15.22
N VAL A 111 -1.95 -13.04 15.74
CA VAL A 111 -1.67 -12.73 17.16
C VAL A 111 -2.52 -13.60 18.08
N ILE A 112 -3.82 -13.73 17.81
CA ILE A 112 -4.72 -14.57 18.60
C ILE A 112 -4.25 -16.03 18.57
N LEU A 113 -3.88 -16.55 17.40
CA LEU A 113 -3.37 -17.91 17.25
C LEU A 113 -2.07 -18.14 18.06
N CYS A 114 -1.14 -17.18 18.03
CA CYS A 114 0.07 -17.28 18.84
C CYS A 114 -0.23 -17.25 20.35
N CYS A 115 -1.14 -16.37 20.79
CA CYS A 115 -1.57 -16.30 22.18
C CYS A 115 -2.23 -17.60 22.66
N THR A 116 -3.12 -18.20 21.85
CA THR A 116 -3.79 -19.46 22.23
C THR A 116 -2.79 -20.60 22.33
N MET A 117 -1.85 -20.72 21.40
CA MET A 117 -0.78 -21.71 21.46
C MET A 117 0.10 -21.56 22.70
N ALA A 118 0.46 -20.33 23.08
CA ALA A 118 1.23 -20.07 24.30
C ALA A 118 0.46 -20.47 25.57
N VAL A 119 -0.84 -20.16 25.63
CA VAL A 119 -1.69 -20.56 26.77
C VAL A 119 -1.81 -22.08 26.86
N ILE A 120 -2.02 -22.77 25.73
CA ILE A 120 -2.08 -24.23 25.68
C ILE A 120 -0.74 -24.85 26.15
N ALA A 121 0.39 -24.31 25.68
CA ALA A 121 1.70 -24.79 26.13
C ALA A 121 1.90 -24.60 27.63
N ALA A 122 1.51 -23.45 28.18
CA ALA A 122 1.60 -23.15 29.60
C ALA A 122 0.70 -24.06 30.45
N THR A 123 -0.55 -24.30 30.03
CA THR A 123 -1.47 -25.19 30.75
C THR A 123 -0.98 -26.64 30.72
N VAL A 124 -0.51 -27.13 29.57
CA VAL A 124 0.08 -28.48 29.44
C VAL A 124 1.33 -28.61 30.32
N TYR A 125 2.21 -27.60 30.34
CA TYR A 125 3.39 -27.60 31.19
C TYR A 125 3.02 -27.67 32.69
N LYS A 126 2.05 -26.85 33.12
CA LYS A 126 1.55 -26.86 34.50
C LYS A 126 0.94 -28.22 34.88
N LEU A 127 0.15 -28.83 34.00
CA LEU A 127 -0.45 -30.15 34.23
C LEU A 127 0.62 -31.25 34.32
N LYS A 128 1.58 -31.29 33.40
CA LYS A 128 2.69 -32.27 33.43
C LYS A 128 3.49 -32.17 34.72
N MET A 129 3.84 -30.95 35.14
CA MET A 129 4.56 -30.69 36.39
C MET A 129 3.76 -31.15 37.61
N ALA A 130 2.44 -30.88 37.65
CA ALA A 130 1.59 -31.33 38.74
C ALA A 130 1.49 -32.86 38.84
N VAL A 131 1.35 -33.55 37.71
CA VAL A 131 1.31 -35.03 37.64
C VAL A 131 2.64 -35.63 38.10
N GLN A 132 3.77 -35.11 37.62
CA GLN A 132 5.10 -35.60 38.05
C GLN A 132 5.30 -35.46 39.55
N HIS A 133 4.90 -34.32 40.12
CA HIS A 133 5.02 -34.08 41.56
C HIS A 133 4.10 -34.99 42.40
N GLN A 134 2.90 -35.33 41.91
CA GLN A 134 2.02 -36.31 42.57
C GLN A 134 2.62 -37.72 42.51
N TYR A 135 3.12 -38.14 41.34
CA TYR A 135 3.76 -39.44 41.15
C TYR A 135 4.98 -39.62 42.06
N GLU A 136 5.81 -38.60 42.21
CA GLU A 136 6.98 -38.66 43.09
C GLU A 136 6.59 -38.76 44.58
N LYS A 137 5.54 -38.05 45.01
CA LYS A 137 4.98 -38.16 46.37
C LYS A 137 4.43 -39.56 46.65
N GLU A 138 3.69 -40.14 45.71
CA GLU A 138 3.17 -41.51 45.83
C GLU A 138 4.30 -42.54 45.87
N ARG A 139 5.34 -42.37 45.03
CA ARG A 139 6.53 -43.24 45.05
C ARG A 139 7.21 -43.25 46.42
N VAL A 140 7.46 -42.07 47.00
CA VAL A 140 8.08 -41.94 48.33
C VAL A 140 7.19 -42.55 49.43
N ARG A 141 5.88 -42.35 49.36
CA ARG A 141 4.92 -42.96 50.31
C ARG A 141 4.98 -44.49 50.26
N ASN A 142 4.94 -45.07 49.05
CA ASN A 142 4.97 -46.52 48.85
C ASN A 142 6.31 -47.17 49.23
N GLU A 143 7.42 -46.43 49.19
CA GLU A 143 8.71 -46.88 49.71
C GLU A 143 8.73 -46.88 51.25
N MET A 144 8.13 -45.86 51.87
CA MET A 144 8.03 -45.75 53.34
C MET A 144 7.14 -46.84 53.96
N GLU A 145 6.10 -47.29 53.24
CA GLU A 145 5.24 -48.41 53.65
C GLU A 145 5.91 -49.78 53.48
N ARG A 146 6.77 -49.98 52.47
CA ARG A 146 7.49 -51.25 52.25
C ARG A 146 8.69 -51.47 53.18
N GLY A 147 9.23 -50.41 53.77
CA GLY A 147 10.37 -50.47 54.68
C GLY A 147 10.02 -50.62 56.17
N LYS A 148 8.73 -50.65 56.52
CA LYS A 148 8.21 -50.93 57.86
C LYS A 148 7.78 -52.38 57.99
#